data_AF-A0A3D8IXD2-F1
#
_entry.id   AF-A0A3D8IXD2-F1
#
_cell.length_a   1.000
_cell.length_b   1.000
_cell.length_c   1.000
_cell.angle_alpha   90.00
_cell.angle_beta   90.00
_cell.angle_gamma   90.00
#
_symmetry.space_group_name_H-M   'P 1'
#
loop_
_entity.id
_entity.type
_entity.pdbx_description
1 polymer ?
#
loop_
_entity_poly.entity_id
_entity_poly.type
_entity_poly.pdbx_seq_one_letter_code
_entity_poly.pdbx_strand_id
1 'polypeptide(L)'
;MKRKILSIAIASIAYASMAEARFFIGVDAGYTTAISEPKGRSVGNENIRFLTVNPNSWASAFRSKSRSDGQDTYTKKPYLGFNLGLNFGSEHFFLDDYLGIRVGGLIGYTNYKNITTKTNTSNSSLWKSSDKFREGCQFLDTGVNLDLMVNFWSNGAYSFGVFGGVEANYHYLLSYFNTMTEEKTRDVPTRHLLDFSGRVGISTLLEEHHRLDILAKLPIGSVVSETETKTYLIAILPTISINVGYKYIF
;
A
#
# COMPACT_ATOMS: atom_id res chain seq x y z
N MET A 1 -1.37 -42.58 0.69
CA MET A 1 0.07 -42.42 0.34
C MET A 1 0.38 -41.09 -0.35
N LYS A 2 -0.37 -40.64 -1.38
CA LYS A 2 -0.05 -39.42 -2.17
C LYS A 2 0.11 -38.12 -1.35
N ARG A 3 -0.71 -37.90 -0.30
CA ARG A 3 -0.59 -36.71 0.57
C ARG A 3 0.69 -36.69 1.41
N LYS A 4 1.14 -37.85 1.91
CA LYS A 4 2.36 -37.95 2.74
C LYS A 4 3.63 -37.73 1.93
N ILE A 5 3.67 -38.21 0.69
CA ILE A 5 4.80 -37.99 -0.23
C ILE A 5 4.88 -36.52 -0.63
N LEU A 6 3.74 -35.86 -0.89
CA LEU A 6 3.69 -34.42 -1.16
C LEU A 6 4.15 -33.60 0.06
N SER A 7 3.71 -33.97 1.27
CA SER A 7 4.16 -33.30 2.50
C SER A 7 5.66 -33.46 2.73
N ILE A 8 6.21 -34.64 2.46
CA ILE A 8 7.65 -34.90 2.57
C ILE A 8 8.40 -34.13 1.48
N ALA A 9 7.92 -34.09 0.23
CA ALA A 9 8.54 -33.30 -0.83
C ALA A 9 8.53 -31.79 -0.52
N ILE A 10 7.41 -31.26 -0.03
CA ILE A 10 7.29 -29.86 0.41
C ILE A 10 8.22 -29.60 1.61
N ALA A 11 8.28 -30.51 2.58
CA ALA A 11 9.18 -30.39 3.72
C ALA A 11 10.65 -30.47 3.30
N SER A 12 11.02 -31.37 2.39
CA SER A 12 12.39 -31.51 1.88
C SER A 12 12.83 -30.30 1.05
N ILE A 13 11.94 -29.72 0.24
CA ILE A 13 12.20 -28.46 -0.47
C ILE A 13 12.33 -27.32 0.53
N ALA A 14 11.50 -27.28 1.58
CA ALA A 14 11.62 -26.30 2.66
C ALA A 14 13.00 -26.42 3.33
N TYR A 15 13.40 -27.62 3.78
CA TYR A 15 14.68 -27.84 4.46
C TYR A 15 15.93 -27.59 3.59
N ALA A 16 15.89 -27.94 2.30
CA ALA A 16 16.98 -27.62 1.37
C ALA A 16 17.09 -26.11 1.10
N SER A 17 15.95 -25.41 0.99
CA SER A 17 15.94 -23.95 0.77
C SER A 17 16.38 -23.15 2.00
N MET A 18 16.19 -23.67 3.22
CA MET A 18 16.62 -22.98 4.45
C MET A 18 18.14 -22.95 4.64
N ALA A 19 18.91 -23.83 4.00
CA ALA A 19 20.37 -23.86 4.14
C ALA A 19 21.09 -22.74 3.38
N GLU A 20 20.42 -22.12 2.39
CA GLU A 20 20.91 -21.00 1.58
C GLU A 20 20.02 -19.75 1.70
N ALA A 21 19.07 -19.76 2.65
CA ALA A 21 18.21 -18.62 2.91
C ALA A 21 18.95 -17.60 3.78
N ARG A 22 19.11 -16.37 3.27
CA ARG A 22 19.64 -15.24 4.04
C ARG A 22 18.49 -14.56 4.76
N PHE A 23 18.61 -14.36 6.06
CA PHE A 23 17.57 -13.65 6.83
C PHE A 23 17.82 -12.16 6.78
N PHE A 24 16.77 -11.35 6.88
CA PHE A 24 16.95 -9.92 6.95
C PHE A 24 16.01 -9.26 7.95
N ILE A 25 16.46 -8.10 8.45
CA ILE A 25 15.63 -7.13 9.15
C ILE A 25 15.94 -5.73 8.62
N GLY A 26 14.94 -4.88 8.52
CA GLY A 26 15.10 -3.58 7.92
C GLY A 26 13.99 -2.60 8.24
N VAL A 27 14.16 -1.40 7.72
CA VAL A 27 13.23 -0.29 7.78
C VAL A 27 12.87 0.12 6.36
N ASP A 28 11.59 0.34 6.09
CA ASP A 28 11.09 0.93 4.86
C ASP A 28 10.40 2.25 5.24
N ALA A 29 10.75 3.35 4.58
CA ALA A 29 10.13 4.65 4.81
C ALA A 29 9.82 5.32 3.48
N GLY A 30 8.68 5.99 3.38
CA GLY A 30 8.29 6.52 2.08
C GLY A 30 7.12 7.47 2.10
N TYR A 31 6.81 7.92 0.89
CA TYR A 31 5.68 8.77 0.61
C TYR A 31 4.49 7.93 0.22
N THR A 32 3.31 8.29 0.72
CA THR A 32 2.06 7.64 0.32
C THR A 32 1.06 8.65 -0.22
N THR A 33 0.27 8.21 -1.19
CA THR A 33 -0.89 8.92 -1.72
C THR A 33 -2.06 7.95 -1.83
N ALA A 34 -3.29 8.48 -1.84
CA ALA A 34 -4.49 7.69 -1.96
C ALA A 34 -5.26 8.03 -3.25
N ILE A 35 -5.81 6.99 -3.89
CA ILE A 35 -6.62 7.09 -5.10
C ILE A 35 -7.99 7.65 -4.71
N SER A 36 -8.28 8.88 -5.15
CA SER A 36 -9.53 9.57 -4.81
C SER A 36 -10.75 9.06 -5.58
N GLU A 37 -10.54 8.35 -6.68
CA GLU A 37 -11.59 7.76 -7.52
C GLU A 37 -11.23 6.32 -7.90
N PRO A 38 -11.28 5.38 -6.94
CA PRO A 38 -11.02 3.99 -7.25
C PRO A 38 -12.13 3.51 -8.19
N LYS A 39 -11.79 3.26 -9.46
CA LYS A 39 -12.65 2.55 -10.39
C LYS A 39 -12.28 1.09 -10.29
N GLY A 40 -13.29 0.24 -10.17
CA GLY A 40 -13.09 -1.16 -9.84
C GLY A 40 -14.29 -1.99 -10.18
N ARG A 41 -14.12 -3.30 -10.13
CA ARG A 41 -15.22 -4.24 -10.03
C ARG A 41 -15.34 -4.65 -8.57
N SER A 42 -16.57 -4.75 -8.10
CA SER A 42 -16.87 -5.40 -6.84
C SER A 42 -17.27 -6.84 -7.11
N VAL A 43 -16.66 -7.79 -6.42
CA VAL A 43 -16.98 -9.21 -6.51
C VAL A 43 -17.19 -9.73 -5.10
N GLY A 44 -18.33 -10.36 -4.82
CA GLY A 44 -18.64 -10.90 -3.50
C GLY A 44 -20.12 -10.84 -3.16
N ASN A 45 -20.44 -11.15 -1.92
CA ASN A 45 -21.80 -11.06 -1.37
C ASN A 45 -22.03 -9.67 -0.73
N GLU A 46 -23.25 -9.37 -0.31
CA GLU A 46 -23.62 -8.09 0.28
C GLU A 46 -22.75 -7.72 1.50
N ASN A 47 -22.30 -8.72 2.26
CA ASN A 47 -21.55 -8.54 3.52
C ASN A 47 -20.02 -8.47 3.38
N ILE A 48 -19.44 -9.12 2.36
CA ILE A 48 -17.99 -9.17 2.12
C ILE A 48 -17.74 -9.05 0.63
N ARG A 49 -17.01 -8.01 0.24
CA ARG A 49 -16.71 -7.70 -1.16
C ARG A 49 -15.22 -7.51 -1.37
N PHE A 50 -14.73 -8.06 -2.47
CA PHE A 50 -13.43 -7.72 -3.01
C PHE A 50 -13.60 -6.56 -4.00
N LEU A 51 -12.94 -5.44 -3.72
CA LEU A 51 -12.90 -4.26 -4.56
C LEU A 51 -11.59 -4.24 -5.34
N THR A 52 -11.64 -4.45 -6.65
CA THR A 52 -10.44 -4.29 -7.49
C THR A 52 -10.14 -2.82 -7.74
N VAL A 53 -8.87 -2.50 -7.97
CA VAL A 53 -8.43 -1.16 -8.39
C VAL A 53 -7.97 -1.21 -9.84
N ASN A 54 -8.61 -0.42 -10.69
CA ASN A 54 -8.22 -0.27 -12.09
C ASN A 54 -6.96 0.61 -12.18
N PRO A 55 -5.89 0.19 -12.89
CA PRO A 55 -4.69 1.01 -13.09
C PRO A 55 -4.96 2.40 -13.69
N ASN A 56 -6.02 2.56 -14.48
CA ASN A 56 -6.41 3.86 -15.04
C ASN A 56 -6.82 4.88 -13.96
N SER A 57 -7.17 4.44 -12.76
CA SER A 57 -7.46 5.31 -11.61
C SER A 57 -6.22 5.81 -10.89
N TRP A 58 -5.04 5.21 -11.10
CA TRP A 58 -3.82 5.58 -10.37
C TRP A 58 -3.41 7.05 -10.58
N ALA A 59 -3.67 7.60 -11.77
CA ALA A 59 -3.41 9.01 -12.05
C ALA A 59 -4.18 9.97 -11.12
N SER A 60 -5.35 9.54 -10.59
CA SER A 60 -6.14 10.35 -9.65
C SER A 60 -5.49 10.50 -8.28
N ALA A 61 -4.49 9.67 -7.94
CA ALA A 61 -3.73 9.81 -6.71
C ALA A 61 -2.78 11.02 -6.74
N PHE A 62 -2.45 11.54 -7.92
CA PHE A 62 -1.45 12.61 -8.08
C PHE A 62 -2.04 13.92 -8.58
N ARG A 63 -3.33 13.95 -8.93
CA ARG A 63 -3.97 15.10 -9.57
C ARG A 63 -4.96 15.76 -8.63
N SER A 64 -5.03 17.09 -8.70
CA SER A 64 -6.14 17.81 -8.09
C SER A 64 -7.38 17.65 -8.95
N LYS A 65 -8.54 17.50 -8.32
CA LYS A 65 -9.82 17.42 -9.01
C LYS A 65 -10.67 18.61 -8.63
N SER A 66 -11.27 19.25 -9.63
CA SER A 66 -12.27 20.29 -9.41
C SER A 66 -13.65 19.82 -9.90
N ARG A 67 -14.67 20.09 -9.11
CA ARG A 67 -16.09 19.92 -9.47
C ARG A 67 -16.79 21.24 -9.21
N SER A 68 -17.54 21.72 -10.20
CA SER A 68 -18.42 22.87 -10.03
C SER A 68 -19.85 22.37 -9.82
N ASP A 69 -20.56 22.97 -8.86
CA ASP A 69 -21.95 22.70 -8.55
C ASP A 69 -22.69 24.04 -8.46
N GLY A 70 -23.32 24.43 -9.56
CA GLY A 70 -23.94 25.74 -9.73
C GLY A 70 -22.96 26.88 -9.46
N GLN A 71 -23.07 27.46 -8.26
CA GLN A 71 -22.34 28.63 -7.82
C GLN A 71 -21.01 28.30 -7.10
N ASP A 72 -20.79 27.06 -6.70
CA ASP A 72 -19.62 26.66 -5.92
C ASP A 72 -18.66 25.79 -6.72
N THR A 73 -17.36 26.04 -6.61
CA THR A 73 -16.31 25.16 -7.14
C THR A 73 -15.56 24.51 -6.00
N TYR A 74 -15.59 23.17 -5.97
CA TYR A 74 -14.87 22.33 -5.03
C TYR A 74 -13.61 21.82 -5.68
N THR A 75 -12.44 22.18 -5.14
CA THR A 75 -11.14 21.68 -5.58
C THR A 75 -10.53 20.80 -4.51
N LYS A 76 -10.49 19.50 -4.77
CA LYS A 76 -9.86 18.48 -3.94
C LYS A 76 -8.41 18.29 -4.40
N LYS A 77 -7.44 18.54 -3.52
CA LYS A 77 -6.03 18.22 -3.80
C LYS A 77 -5.81 16.70 -3.88
N PRO A 78 -4.64 16.17 -4.26
CA PRO A 78 -4.34 14.77 -4.02
C PRO A 78 -4.16 14.48 -2.51
N TYR A 79 -4.35 13.23 -2.10
CA TYR A 79 -4.00 12.80 -0.73
C TYR A 79 -2.49 12.66 -0.64
N LEU A 80 -1.89 13.17 0.43
CA LEU A 80 -0.45 13.17 0.61
C LEU A 80 -0.11 12.76 2.04
N GLY A 81 0.94 11.96 2.20
CA GLY A 81 1.47 11.64 3.49
C GLY A 81 2.66 10.69 3.42
N PHE A 82 2.88 9.92 4.47
CA PHE A 82 4.06 9.10 4.62
C PHE A 82 3.70 7.74 5.22
N ASN A 83 4.60 6.78 5.02
CA ASN A 83 4.59 5.53 5.72
C ASN A 83 5.99 5.23 6.29
N LEU A 84 6.02 4.41 7.33
CA LEU A 84 7.22 3.89 7.96
C LEU A 84 6.91 2.47 8.43
N GLY A 85 7.80 1.53 8.17
CA GLY A 85 7.61 0.15 8.59
C GLY A 85 8.91 -0.57 8.89
N LEU A 86 8.83 -1.53 9.80
CA LEU A 86 9.82 -2.57 9.98
C LEU A 86 9.49 -3.73 9.04
N ASN A 87 10.52 -4.24 8.37
CA ASN A 87 10.42 -5.35 7.44
C ASN A 87 11.40 -6.44 7.88
N PHE A 88 10.95 -7.68 7.92
CA PHE A 88 11.78 -8.82 8.31
C PHE A 88 11.42 -10.02 7.46
N GLY A 89 12.36 -10.91 7.20
CA GLY A 89 12.07 -12.05 6.35
C GLY A 89 13.29 -12.85 5.96
N SER A 90 13.14 -13.57 4.85
CA SER A 90 14.20 -14.36 4.24
C SER A 90 14.21 -14.19 2.74
N GLU A 91 15.40 -14.22 2.18
CA GLU A 91 15.63 -14.27 0.74
C GLU A 91 16.47 -15.48 0.39
N HIS A 92 16.20 -16.04 -0.77
CA HIS A 92 16.92 -17.18 -1.26
C HIS A 92 17.21 -16.96 -2.74
N PHE A 93 18.46 -17.14 -3.11
CA PHE A 93 18.96 -16.91 -4.45
C PHE A 93 19.45 -18.21 -5.07
N PHE A 94 19.31 -18.28 -6.39
CA PHE A 94 19.66 -19.37 -7.28
C PHE A 94 20.50 -18.83 -8.43
N LEU A 95 21.12 -19.73 -9.19
CA LEU A 95 21.90 -19.40 -10.39
C LEU A 95 22.98 -18.36 -10.08
N ASP A 96 23.85 -18.66 -9.10
CA ASP A 96 24.95 -17.77 -8.69
C ASP A 96 24.47 -16.34 -8.35
N ASP A 97 23.41 -16.24 -7.56
CA ASP A 97 22.80 -14.98 -7.12
C ASP A 97 22.11 -14.14 -8.22
N TYR A 98 21.73 -14.72 -9.36
CA TYR A 98 21.02 -13.99 -10.43
C TYR A 98 19.49 -14.02 -10.31
N LEU A 99 18.91 -15.08 -9.74
CA LEU A 99 17.46 -15.22 -9.58
C LEU A 99 17.15 -15.49 -8.12
N GLY A 100 16.17 -14.81 -7.53
CA GLY A 100 15.83 -15.01 -6.12
C GLY A 100 14.35 -14.94 -5.81
N ILE A 101 13.99 -15.48 -4.66
CA ILE A 101 12.67 -15.35 -4.04
C ILE A 101 12.87 -14.73 -2.66
N ARG A 102 12.05 -13.74 -2.34
CA ARG A 102 12.03 -13.08 -1.04
C ARG A 102 10.66 -13.17 -0.42
N VAL A 103 10.60 -13.61 0.84
CA VAL A 103 9.38 -13.64 1.66
C VAL A 103 9.62 -12.77 2.88
N GLY A 104 8.67 -11.90 3.21
CA GLY A 104 8.81 -11.00 4.34
C GLY A 104 7.51 -10.69 5.06
N GLY A 105 7.64 -10.24 6.30
CA GLY A 105 6.61 -9.63 7.12
C GLY A 105 6.88 -8.13 7.30
N LEU A 106 5.81 -7.37 7.45
CA LEU A 106 5.79 -5.93 7.65
C LEU A 106 5.01 -5.60 8.92
N ILE A 107 5.51 -4.65 9.71
CA ILE A 107 4.73 -3.92 10.71
C ILE A 107 5.06 -2.44 10.57
N GLY A 108 4.06 -1.56 10.47
CA GLY A 108 4.32 -0.15 10.19
C GLY A 108 3.19 0.78 10.55
N TYR A 109 3.37 2.03 10.15
CA TYR A 109 2.44 3.12 10.33
C TYR A 109 2.30 3.89 9.02
N THR A 110 1.07 4.21 8.65
CA THR A 110 0.76 5.01 7.47
C THR A 110 -0.13 6.19 7.85
N ASN A 111 0.23 7.38 7.39
CA ASN A 111 -0.62 8.57 7.47
C ASN A 111 -0.78 9.19 6.09
N TYR A 112 -2.00 9.61 5.75
CA TYR A 112 -2.23 10.49 4.63
C TYR A 112 -3.37 11.46 4.90
N LYS A 113 -3.32 12.62 4.24
CA LYS A 113 -4.31 13.68 4.39
C LYS A 113 -4.57 14.42 3.09
N ASN A 114 -5.70 15.09 3.03
CA ASN A 114 -6.15 15.88 1.92
C ASN A 114 -6.68 17.24 2.37
N ILE A 115 -6.68 18.20 1.45
CA ILE A 115 -7.37 19.48 1.61
C ILE A 115 -8.32 19.67 0.41
N THR A 116 -9.58 19.92 0.71
CA THR A 116 -10.60 20.33 -0.25
C THR A 116 -10.91 21.81 -0.02
N THR A 117 -10.84 22.62 -1.07
CA THR A 117 -11.20 24.04 -1.03
C THR A 117 -12.53 24.25 -1.74
N LYS A 118 -13.49 24.88 -1.08
CA LYS A 118 -14.71 25.39 -1.69
C LYS A 118 -14.52 26.86 -2.05
N THR A 119 -14.86 27.26 -3.27
CA THR A 119 -14.78 28.65 -3.73
C THR A 119 -16.13 29.06 -4.31
N ASN A 120 -16.75 30.08 -3.74
CA ASN A 120 -18.01 30.61 -4.25
C ASN A 120 -17.73 31.52 -5.47
N THR A 121 -18.37 31.19 -6.58
CA THR A 121 -18.21 31.81 -7.91
C THR A 121 -19.39 32.71 -8.27
N SER A 122 -20.44 32.78 -7.44
CA SER A 122 -21.65 33.56 -7.75
C SER A 122 -21.52 35.07 -7.59
N ASN A 123 -20.53 35.55 -6.84
CA ASN A 123 -20.45 36.96 -6.53
C ASN A 123 -19.64 37.70 -7.60
N SER A 124 -20.35 38.47 -8.42
CA SER A 124 -19.82 39.58 -9.23
C SER A 124 -19.27 40.75 -8.38
N SER A 125 -18.79 40.48 -7.17
CA SER A 125 -18.19 41.45 -6.26
C SER A 125 -16.73 41.10 -6.02
N LEU A 126 -15.89 42.11 -5.88
CA LEU A 126 -14.42 42.12 -5.66
C LEU A 126 -13.83 41.16 -4.60
N TRP A 127 -14.62 40.30 -3.96
CA TRP A 127 -14.23 39.45 -2.83
C TRP A 127 -14.72 38.00 -3.05
N LYS A 128 -13.78 37.09 -3.36
CA LYS A 128 -14.02 35.65 -3.40
C LYS A 128 -13.88 35.07 -1.99
N SER A 129 -14.94 34.45 -1.45
CA SER A 129 -14.85 33.67 -0.21
C SER A 129 -14.38 32.24 -0.52
N SER A 130 -13.51 31.69 0.34
CA SER A 130 -13.01 30.33 0.21
C SER A 130 -12.98 29.60 1.55
N ASP A 131 -13.65 28.45 1.63
CA ASP A 131 -13.62 27.55 2.78
C ASP A 131 -12.66 26.40 2.52
N LYS A 132 -11.95 25.95 3.57
CA LYS A 132 -10.98 24.85 3.49
C LYS A 132 -11.40 23.72 4.41
N PHE A 133 -11.49 22.53 3.84
CA PHE A 133 -11.82 21.31 4.54
C PHE A 133 -10.66 20.33 4.51
N ARG A 134 -10.44 19.62 5.60
CA ARG A 134 -9.35 18.66 5.76
C ARG A 134 -9.92 17.28 6.04
N GLU A 135 -9.33 16.29 5.40
CA GLU A 135 -9.61 14.88 5.63
C GLU A 135 -8.30 14.13 5.81
N GLY A 136 -8.25 13.12 6.67
CA GLY A 136 -7.10 12.24 6.71
C GLY A 136 -7.28 11.02 7.60
N CYS A 137 -6.36 10.09 7.41
CA CYS A 137 -6.37 8.77 8.03
C CYS A 137 -5.00 8.46 8.63
N GLN A 138 -5.01 7.67 9.70
CA GLN A 138 -3.82 7.11 10.33
C GLN A 138 -4.04 5.62 10.56
N PHE A 139 -3.06 4.81 10.19
CA PHE A 139 -3.14 3.35 10.25
C PHE A 139 -1.96 2.76 10.99
N LEU A 140 -2.23 1.70 11.73
CA LEU A 140 -1.24 0.69 12.07
C LEU A 140 -1.33 -0.42 11.03
N ASP A 141 -0.21 -0.74 10.40
CA ASP A 141 -0.14 -1.66 9.28
C ASP A 141 0.59 -2.93 9.69
N THR A 142 0.12 -4.07 9.22
CA THR A 142 0.91 -5.30 9.21
C THR A 142 0.70 -6.00 7.88
N GLY A 143 1.68 -6.76 7.41
CA GLY A 143 1.53 -7.43 6.13
C GLY A 143 2.52 -8.55 5.91
N VAL A 144 2.28 -9.29 4.84
CA VAL A 144 3.19 -10.31 4.32
C VAL A 144 3.42 -10.05 2.84
N ASN A 145 4.66 -10.25 2.40
CA ASN A 145 5.08 -10.02 1.02
C ASN A 145 5.81 -11.23 0.45
N LEU A 146 5.69 -11.37 -0.87
CA LEU A 146 6.40 -12.35 -1.68
C LEU A 146 6.90 -11.63 -2.93
N ASP A 147 8.22 -11.56 -3.10
CA ASP A 147 8.88 -10.92 -4.23
C ASP A 147 9.72 -11.95 -5.02
N LEU A 148 9.70 -11.83 -6.35
CA LEU A 148 10.68 -12.41 -7.25
C LEU A 148 11.77 -11.38 -7.51
N MET A 149 13.03 -11.80 -7.45
CA MET A 149 14.20 -10.94 -7.59
C MET A 149 15.03 -11.38 -8.79
N VAL A 150 15.49 -10.42 -9.58
CA VAL A 150 16.39 -10.66 -10.72
C VAL A 150 17.55 -9.68 -10.62
N ASN A 151 18.74 -10.21 -10.39
CA ASN A 151 19.96 -9.43 -10.39
C ASN A 151 20.54 -9.37 -11.80
N PHE A 152 20.89 -8.16 -12.25
CA PHE A 152 21.59 -7.97 -13.52
C PHE A 152 23.10 -8.16 -13.36
N TRP A 153 23.58 -7.96 -12.14
CA TRP A 153 24.96 -8.14 -11.76
C TRP A 153 25.03 -8.68 -10.34
N SER A 154 25.91 -9.67 -10.12
CA SER A 154 26.21 -10.22 -8.80
C SER A 154 27.65 -10.73 -8.77
N ASN A 155 28.34 -10.52 -7.65
CA ASN A 155 29.64 -11.14 -7.38
C ASN A 155 29.69 -11.78 -5.98
N GLY A 156 28.53 -12.12 -5.42
CA GLY A 156 28.36 -12.62 -4.05
C GLY A 156 28.31 -11.48 -3.02
N ALA A 157 29.35 -10.66 -2.98
CA ALA A 157 29.45 -9.55 -2.03
C ALA A 157 28.55 -8.36 -2.36
N TYR A 158 28.31 -8.13 -3.64
CA TYR A 158 27.51 -7.04 -4.15
C TYR A 158 26.57 -7.56 -5.23
N SER A 159 25.37 -6.98 -5.31
CA SER A 159 24.44 -7.26 -6.39
C SER A 159 23.57 -6.05 -6.70
N PHE A 160 23.12 -5.96 -7.93
CA PHE A 160 22.18 -4.94 -8.38
C PHE A 160 21.12 -5.57 -9.27
N GLY A 161 19.86 -5.25 -9.01
CA GLY A 161 18.75 -5.90 -9.66
C GLY A 161 17.42 -5.19 -9.49
N VAL A 162 16.40 -5.86 -10.00
CA VAL A 162 15.00 -5.50 -9.84
C VAL A 162 14.26 -6.58 -9.08
N PHE A 163 13.15 -6.21 -8.49
CA PHE A 163 12.23 -7.18 -7.91
C PHE A 163 10.79 -6.81 -8.23
N GLY A 164 9.94 -7.83 -8.28
CA GLY A 164 8.51 -7.72 -8.54
C GLY A 164 7.75 -8.75 -7.72
N GLY A 165 6.65 -8.34 -7.09
CA GLY A 165 5.97 -9.17 -6.10
C GLY A 165 4.57 -8.73 -5.75
N VAL A 166 4.04 -9.34 -4.70
CA VAL A 166 2.72 -9.04 -4.13
C VAL A 166 2.83 -8.93 -2.62
N GLU A 167 1.93 -8.13 -2.03
CA GLU A 167 1.82 -7.97 -0.59
C GLU A 167 0.36 -7.90 -0.18
N ALA A 168 0.05 -8.66 0.88
CA ALA A 168 -1.22 -8.59 1.57
C ALA A 168 -1.01 -7.81 2.88
N ASN A 169 -1.70 -6.67 3.01
CA ASN A 169 -1.61 -5.81 4.18
C ASN A 169 -2.92 -5.74 4.91
N TYR A 170 -2.85 -5.83 6.22
CA TYR A 170 -3.94 -5.49 7.11
C TYR A 170 -3.68 -4.11 7.72
N HIS A 171 -4.62 -3.19 7.51
CA HIS A 171 -4.59 -1.85 8.04
C HIS A 171 -5.63 -1.72 9.16
N TYR A 172 -5.17 -1.29 10.34
CA TYR A 172 -6.01 -0.93 11.46
C TYR A 172 -6.08 0.59 11.60
N LEU A 173 -7.26 1.16 11.38
CA LEU A 173 -7.50 2.61 11.46
C LEU A 173 -7.38 3.07 12.92
N LEU A 174 -6.35 3.87 13.19
CA LEU A 174 -6.12 4.51 14.48
C LEU A 174 -6.94 5.79 14.62
N SER A 175 -6.99 6.60 13.55
CA SER A 175 -7.66 7.90 13.58
C SER A 175 -8.16 8.29 12.19
N TYR A 176 -9.38 8.83 12.15
CA TYR A 176 -9.99 9.47 10.99
C TYR A 176 -10.45 10.87 11.40
N PHE A 177 -10.14 11.87 10.59
CA PHE A 177 -10.63 13.22 10.77
C PHE A 177 -11.22 13.76 9.47
N ASN A 178 -12.36 14.44 9.56
CA ASN A 178 -13.00 15.11 8.44
C ASN A 178 -13.69 16.39 8.93
N THR A 179 -13.25 17.55 8.44
CA THR A 179 -13.79 18.85 8.86
C THR A 179 -14.98 19.33 8.01
N MET A 180 -15.43 18.57 6.99
CA MET A 180 -16.67 18.87 6.27
C MET A 180 -17.92 18.48 7.09
N THR A 181 -17.77 17.51 7.98
CA THR A 181 -18.84 16.89 8.77
C THR A 181 -18.71 17.28 10.23
N GLU A 182 -18.94 18.56 10.56
CA GLU A 182 -19.18 18.97 11.96
C GLU A 182 -20.57 18.50 12.47
N GLU A 183 -21.44 18.00 11.59
CA GLU A 183 -22.69 17.34 11.98
C GLU A 183 -22.68 15.82 11.72
N LYS A 184 -22.88 15.08 12.82
CA LYS A 184 -23.31 13.67 12.94
C LYS A 184 -22.30 12.59 12.53
N THR A 185 -21.52 12.14 13.51
CA THR A 185 -21.37 10.76 14.06
C THR A 185 -21.77 9.49 13.26
N ARG A 186 -22.08 9.54 11.96
CA ARG A 186 -22.66 8.43 11.19
C ARG A 186 -21.85 7.94 9.99
N ASP A 187 -20.76 8.59 9.60
CA ASP A 187 -19.90 8.11 8.52
C ASP A 187 -18.49 7.89 9.04
N VAL A 188 -18.30 6.81 9.82
CA VAL A 188 -16.97 6.37 10.27
C VAL A 188 -16.49 5.27 9.32
N PRO A 189 -15.33 5.42 8.67
CA PRO A 189 -14.76 4.36 7.83
C PRO A 189 -14.56 3.08 8.64
N THR A 190 -14.58 1.92 7.96
CA THR A 190 -14.26 0.63 8.60
C THR A 190 -12.91 0.74 9.31
N ARG A 191 -12.82 0.20 10.54
CA ARG A 191 -11.56 0.18 11.27
C ARG A 191 -10.55 -0.82 10.71
N HIS A 192 -11.04 -1.76 9.91
CA HIS A 192 -10.28 -2.89 9.41
C HIS A 192 -10.31 -2.89 7.89
N LEU A 193 -9.14 -2.98 7.28
CA LEU A 193 -9.01 -3.14 5.84
C LEU A 193 -7.95 -4.20 5.57
N LEU A 194 -8.24 -5.09 4.62
CA LEU A 194 -7.27 -6.03 4.08
C LEU A 194 -7.03 -5.69 2.61
N ASP A 195 -5.80 -5.38 2.27
CA ASP A 195 -5.38 -4.77 1.02
C ASP A 195 -4.41 -5.71 0.32
N PHE A 196 -4.45 -5.67 -1.00
CA PHE A 196 -3.53 -6.37 -1.86
C PHE A 196 -2.83 -5.35 -2.74
N SER A 197 -1.51 -5.38 -2.72
CA SER A 197 -0.67 -4.50 -3.53
C SER A 197 0.34 -5.29 -4.35
N GLY A 198 0.59 -4.82 -5.56
CA GLY A 198 1.75 -5.20 -6.35
C GLY A 198 2.95 -4.42 -5.86
N ARG A 199 4.10 -5.09 -5.83
CA ARG A 199 5.39 -4.52 -5.42
C ARG A 199 6.30 -4.55 -6.63
N VAL A 200 7.01 -3.46 -6.87
CA VAL A 200 8.05 -3.40 -7.90
C VAL A 200 9.13 -2.45 -7.45
N GLY A 201 10.39 -2.80 -7.70
CA GLY A 201 11.48 -1.98 -7.24
C GLY A 201 12.84 -2.37 -7.79
N ILE A 202 13.82 -1.58 -7.36
CA ILE A 202 15.24 -1.81 -7.60
C ILE A 202 15.87 -2.15 -6.24
N SER A 203 16.80 -3.10 -6.24
CA SER A 203 17.50 -3.58 -5.05
C SER A 203 19.00 -3.60 -5.31
N THR A 204 19.79 -3.13 -4.35
CA THR A 204 21.25 -3.25 -4.36
C THR A 204 21.73 -3.87 -3.06
N LEU A 205 22.57 -4.89 -3.15
CA LEU A 205 23.30 -5.48 -2.03
C LEU A 205 24.73 -4.93 -2.00
N LEU A 206 25.21 -4.61 -0.81
CA LEU A 206 26.53 -4.10 -0.53
C LEU A 206 27.16 -4.91 0.61
N GLU A 207 28.38 -5.39 0.41
CA GLU A 207 29.18 -6.13 1.41
C GLU A 207 28.42 -7.29 2.07
N GLU A 208 27.65 -8.06 1.30
CA GLU A 208 26.86 -9.24 1.73
C GLU A 208 25.70 -8.95 2.70
N HIS A 209 25.77 -7.84 3.44
CA HIS A 209 24.94 -7.56 4.60
C HIS A 209 24.02 -6.35 4.41
N HIS A 210 24.33 -5.41 3.52
CA HIS A 210 23.61 -4.14 3.44
C HIS A 210 22.80 -4.06 2.16
N ARG A 211 21.48 -4.16 2.27
CA ARG A 211 20.58 -4.00 1.12
C ARG A 211 19.83 -2.68 1.16
N LEU A 212 19.82 -2.01 0.02
CA LEU A 212 19.02 -0.82 -0.23
C LEU A 212 17.98 -1.12 -1.31
N ASP A 213 16.73 -0.81 -1.00
CA ASP A 213 15.60 -0.99 -1.91
C ASP A 213 14.95 0.35 -2.24
N ILE A 214 14.61 0.57 -3.50
CA ILE A 214 13.63 1.59 -3.90
C ILE A 214 12.38 0.85 -4.38
N LEU A 215 11.27 1.01 -3.68
CA LEU A 215 10.06 0.22 -3.82
C LEU A 215 8.86 1.10 -4.18
N ALA A 216 8.14 0.74 -5.24
CA ALA A 216 6.77 1.20 -5.47
C ALA A 216 5.77 0.12 -5.03
N LYS A 217 4.78 0.50 -4.21
CA LYS A 217 3.60 -0.30 -3.88
C LYS A 217 2.41 0.23 -4.65
N LEU A 218 1.77 -0.65 -5.42
CA LEU A 218 0.70 -0.33 -6.36
C LEU A 218 -0.56 -1.10 -5.97
N PRO A 219 -1.72 -0.47 -5.78
CA PRO A 219 -2.90 -1.14 -5.26
C PRO A 219 -3.52 -2.05 -6.34
N ILE A 220 -3.82 -3.29 -5.96
CA ILE A 220 -4.52 -4.29 -6.78
C ILE A 220 -5.99 -4.34 -6.36
N GLY A 221 -6.26 -4.34 -5.06
CA GLY A 221 -7.61 -4.40 -4.52
C GLY A 221 -7.65 -4.49 -3.00
N SER A 222 -8.84 -4.47 -2.44
CA SER A 222 -9.06 -4.62 -0.99
C SER A 222 -10.33 -5.43 -0.70
N VAL A 223 -10.34 -6.08 0.46
CA VAL A 223 -11.53 -6.71 1.03
C VAL A 223 -12.17 -5.72 1.98
N VAL A 224 -13.45 -5.45 1.74
CA VAL A 224 -14.28 -4.60 2.60
C VAL A 224 -15.44 -5.44 3.12
N SER A 225 -15.70 -5.32 4.43
CA SER A 225 -16.91 -5.85 5.05
C SER A 225 -17.92 -4.72 5.19
N GLU A 226 -19.09 -4.86 4.59
CA GLU A 226 -20.23 -3.96 4.79
C GLU A 226 -21.22 -4.66 5.73
N THR A 227 -21.56 -4.05 6.87
CA THR A 227 -22.68 -4.51 7.71
C THR A 227 -23.96 -3.78 7.31
N GLU A 228 -25.06 -4.51 7.15
CA GLU A 228 -26.38 -4.05 6.66
C GLU A 228 -26.99 -2.82 7.39
N THR A 229 -26.44 -2.40 8.52
CA THR A 229 -26.90 -1.20 9.22
C THR A 229 -26.41 0.07 8.52
N LYS A 230 -27.22 0.63 7.60
CA LYS A 230 -27.38 2.05 7.12
C LYS A 230 -26.31 3.12 7.48
N THR A 231 -25.06 2.73 7.59
CA THR A 231 -23.90 3.55 7.92
C THR A 231 -23.10 3.45 6.64
N TYR A 232 -23.02 4.54 5.87
CA TYR A 232 -22.25 4.53 4.64
C TYR A 232 -20.78 4.34 5.06
N LEU A 233 -20.31 3.09 5.05
CA LEU A 233 -18.92 2.78 5.31
C LEU A 233 -18.13 3.43 4.18
N ILE A 234 -17.52 4.58 4.48
CA ILE A 234 -16.57 5.20 3.56
C ILE A 234 -15.43 4.19 3.42
N ALA A 235 -15.34 3.58 2.24
CA ALA A 235 -14.24 2.68 1.93
C ALA A 235 -12.93 3.47 2.06
N ILE A 236 -12.02 2.97 2.90
CA ILE A 236 -10.67 3.50 2.99
C ILE A 236 -10.07 3.49 1.57
N LEU A 237 -9.46 4.61 1.19
CA LEU A 237 -8.98 4.79 -0.18
C LEU A 237 -7.73 3.92 -0.42
N PRO A 238 -7.67 3.17 -1.54
CA PRO A 238 -6.47 2.43 -1.91
C PRO A 238 -5.27 3.36 -2.08
N THR A 239 -4.10 2.91 -1.62
CA THR A 239 -2.89 3.75 -1.59
C THR A 239 -1.84 3.33 -2.61
N ILE A 240 -1.09 4.32 -3.10
CA ILE A 240 0.16 4.13 -3.85
C ILE A 240 1.28 4.68 -2.99
N SER A 241 2.35 3.91 -2.83
CA SER A 241 3.51 4.33 -2.04
C SER A 241 4.81 4.20 -2.80
N ILE A 242 5.74 5.12 -2.55
CA ILE A 242 7.14 5.03 -3.00
C ILE A 242 8.01 5.07 -1.75
N ASN A 243 8.78 4.01 -1.52
CA ASN A 243 9.55 3.80 -0.31
C ASN A 243 11.02 3.60 -0.64
N VAL A 244 11.87 4.06 0.27
CA VAL A 244 13.28 3.68 0.36
C VAL A 244 13.42 2.76 1.56
N GLY A 245 14.04 1.62 1.34
CA GLY A 245 14.24 0.59 2.35
C GLY A 245 15.72 0.33 2.60
N TYR A 246 16.09 0.14 3.85
CA TYR A 246 17.38 -0.41 4.25
C TYR A 246 17.15 -1.72 4.99
N LYS A 247 17.88 -2.77 4.62
CA LYS A 247 17.80 -4.11 5.22
C LYS A 247 19.21 -4.60 5.54
N TYR A 248 19.38 -5.08 6.76
CA TYR A 248 20.56 -5.85 7.16
C TYR A 248 20.29 -7.33 6.92
N ILE A 249 21.21 -8.00 6.22
CA ILE A 249 21.15 -9.41 5.87
C ILE A 249 22.13 -10.18 6.78
N PHE A 250 21.65 -11.27 7.36
CA PHE A 250 22.40 -12.18 8.24
C PHE A 250 22.92 -13.39 7.47
#